data_AF-A0A5A7RS23-F1
#
_entry.id   AF-A0A5A7RS23-F1
#
_cell.length_a   1.000
_cell.length_b   1.000
_cell.length_c   1.000
_cell.angle_alpha   90.00
_cell.angle_beta   90.00
_cell.angle_gamma   90.00
#
_symmetry.space_group_name_H-M   'P 1'
#
loop_
_entity.id
_entity.type
_entity.pdbx_description
1 polymer ?
#
loop_
_entity_poly.entity_id
_entity_poly.type
_entity_poly.pdbx_seq_one_letter_code
_entity_poly.pdbx_strand_id
1 'polypeptide(L)'
;MPDVVTCVLLHDGKILLLKRSDKVGTYRGKWACVSGYVEEGDKIEDRAFREIEEETGLSRDNLKLEKTGQPVGFFDEAEKKSWRVHPFLFTSDTGDVKIDWEHIEYRWIEPSEIGNYDTVPKLKEVVKSLISR
;
A
#
# COMPACT_ATOMS: atom_id res chain seq x y z
N MET A 1 -14.80 -5.41 11.43
CA MET A 1 -13.78 -4.44 10.99
C MET A 1 -12.81 -5.22 10.12
N PRO A 2 -12.87 -5.08 8.78
CA PRO A 2 -11.94 -5.75 7.87
C PRO A 2 -10.50 -5.37 8.16
N ASP A 3 -9.64 -6.38 8.04
CA ASP A 3 -8.19 -6.27 8.04
C ASP A 3 -7.71 -6.02 6.62
N VAL A 4 -6.76 -5.10 6.47
CA VAL A 4 -6.11 -4.82 5.19
C VAL A 4 -4.61 -4.68 5.38
N VAL A 5 -3.82 -5.13 4.42
CA VAL A 5 -2.39 -4.82 4.37
C VAL A 5 -2.16 -3.52 3.61
N THR A 6 -1.10 -2.80 3.96
CA THR A 6 -0.61 -1.67 3.14
C THR A 6 0.89 -1.77 3.05
N CYS A 7 1.38 -2.05 1.85
CA CYS A 7 2.78 -2.30 1.56
C CYS A 7 3.41 -1.07 0.91
N VAL A 8 4.21 -0.34 1.68
CA VAL A 8 5.04 0.75 1.16
C VAL A 8 6.27 0.13 0.52
N LEU A 9 6.39 0.27 -0.80
CA LEU A 9 7.57 -0.17 -1.54
C LEU A 9 8.56 0.98 -1.67
N LEU A 10 9.81 0.76 -1.27
CA LEU A 10 10.94 1.66 -1.44
C LEU A 10 11.83 1.19 -2.58
N HIS A 11 12.17 2.09 -3.49
CA HIS A 11 13.18 1.88 -4.52
C HIS A 11 13.92 3.20 -4.75
N ASP A 12 15.26 3.20 -4.69
CA ASP A 12 16.10 4.39 -4.86
C ASP A 12 15.65 5.62 -4.04
N GLY A 13 15.25 5.38 -2.78
CA GLY A 13 14.80 6.42 -1.85
C GLY A 13 13.40 6.98 -2.14
N LYS A 14 12.69 6.45 -3.14
CA LYS A 14 11.32 6.82 -3.50
C LYS A 14 10.33 5.75 -3.06
N ILE A 15 9.08 6.15 -2.83
CA ILE A 15 7.96 5.24 -2.56
C ILE A 15 7.06 5.09 -3.79
N LEU A 16 6.52 3.88 -3.98
CA LEU A 16 5.51 3.61 -5.00
C LEU A 16 4.13 4.08 -4.51
N LEU A 17 3.50 4.95 -5.29
CA LEU A 17 2.08 5.24 -5.20
C LEU A 17 1.34 4.71 -6.43
N LEU A 18 0.15 4.18 -6.19
CA LEU A 18 -0.76 3.65 -7.18
C LEU A 18 -2.08 4.42 -7.13
N LYS A 19 -2.56 4.91 -8.29
CA LYS A 19 -3.84 5.62 -8.39
C LYS A 19 -4.94 4.61 -8.67
N ARG A 20 -5.86 4.47 -7.72
CA ARG A 20 -6.97 3.52 -7.77
C ARG A 20 -7.90 3.83 -8.94
N SER A 21 -8.27 2.80 -9.69
CA SER A 21 -9.18 2.87 -10.84
C SER A 21 -10.63 3.10 -10.39
N ASP A 22 -11.53 3.34 -11.34
CA ASP A 22 -12.96 3.43 -11.04
C ASP A 22 -13.62 2.04 -10.86
N LYS A 23 -12.88 0.96 -11.11
CA LYS A 23 -13.40 -0.42 -11.04
C LYS A 23 -13.37 -0.98 -9.61
N VAL A 24 -12.53 -0.43 -8.74
CA VAL A 24 -12.43 -0.90 -7.34
C VAL A 24 -13.67 -0.51 -6.52
N GLY A 25 -13.87 -1.22 -5.41
CA GLY A 25 -15.05 -1.04 -4.54
C GLY A 25 -15.02 0.19 -3.64
N THR A 26 -13.85 0.75 -3.35
CA THR A 26 -13.66 1.87 -2.40
C THR A 26 -12.52 2.80 -2.85
N TYR A 27 -12.63 4.08 -2.48
CA TYR A 27 -11.58 5.08 -2.68
C TYR A 27 -11.13 5.26 -4.14
N ARG A 28 -12.07 5.23 -5.07
CA ARG A 28 -11.81 5.42 -6.52
C ARG A 28 -11.09 6.74 -6.77
N GLY A 29 -10.10 6.73 -7.65
CA GLY A 29 -9.31 7.89 -8.03
C GLY A 29 -8.29 8.39 -7.00
N LYS A 30 -8.32 7.87 -5.75
CA LYS A 30 -7.34 8.20 -4.71
C LYS A 30 -6.03 7.44 -4.91
N TRP A 31 -4.95 8.01 -4.39
CA TRP A 31 -3.63 7.39 -4.37
C TRP A 31 -3.45 6.50 -3.14
N ALA A 32 -2.90 5.31 -3.34
CA ALA A 32 -2.60 4.34 -2.31
C ALA A 32 -1.17 3.82 -2.48
N CYS A 33 -0.68 3.05 -1.50
CA CYS A 33 0.34 2.05 -1.77
C CYS A 33 -0.36 0.71 -2.08
N VAL A 34 0.41 -0.34 -2.38
CA VAL A 34 -0.15 -1.69 -2.57
C VAL A 34 -1.00 -2.08 -1.37
N SER A 35 -2.22 -2.57 -1.59
CA SER A 35 -3.16 -2.81 -0.50
C SER A 35 -4.20 -3.88 -0.82
N GLY A 36 -4.32 -4.86 0.08
CA GLY A 36 -5.29 -5.94 -0.05
C GLY A 36 -6.02 -6.25 1.23
N TYR A 37 -7.18 -6.90 1.12
CA TYR A 37 -7.90 -7.44 2.27
C TYR A 37 -7.14 -8.62 2.86
N VAL A 38 -7.19 -8.83 4.17
CA VAL A 38 -6.71 -10.08 4.76
C VAL A 38 -7.90 -11.04 4.86
N GLU A 39 -7.77 -12.21 4.24
CA GLU A 39 -8.83 -13.23 4.28
C GLU A 39 -8.67 -14.18 5.47
N GLU A 40 -9.73 -14.93 5.77
CA GLU A 40 -9.68 -15.92 6.84
C GLU A 40 -8.65 -17.01 6.52
N GLY A 41 -7.70 -17.19 7.43
CA GLY A 41 -6.61 -18.16 7.27
C GLY A 41 -5.33 -17.59 6.62
N ASP A 42 -5.36 -16.35 6.11
CA ASP A 42 -4.15 -15.69 5.62
C ASP A 42 -3.18 -15.40 6.77
N LYS A 43 -1.90 -15.68 6.53
CA LYS A 43 -0.84 -15.01 7.29
C LYS A 43 -0.67 -13.61 6.71
N ILE A 44 -0.75 -12.59 7.55
CA ILE A 44 -0.75 -11.18 7.13
C ILE A 44 0.48 -10.84 6.26
N GLU A 45 1.66 -11.37 6.60
CA GLU A 45 2.88 -11.17 5.81
C GLU A 45 2.81 -11.87 4.43
N ASP A 46 2.30 -13.10 4.37
CA ASP A 46 2.16 -13.80 3.09
C ASP A 46 1.15 -13.07 2.18
N ARG A 47 0.09 -12.50 2.77
CA ARG A 47 -0.85 -11.64 2.03
C ARG A 47 -0.16 -10.40 1.49
N ALA A 48 0.70 -9.74 2.28
CA ALA A 48 1.46 -8.58 1.84
C ALA A 48 2.32 -8.87 0.60
N PHE A 49 3.01 -10.02 0.55
CA PHE A 49 3.79 -10.42 -0.63
C PHE A 49 2.91 -10.70 -1.86
N ARG A 50 1.77 -11.39 -1.67
CA ARG A 50 0.84 -11.68 -2.78
C ARG A 50 0.28 -10.43 -3.41
N GLU A 51 -0.17 -9.47 -2.59
CA GLU A 51 -0.71 -8.20 -3.10
C GLU A 51 0.34 -7.41 -3.88
N ILE A 52 1.61 -7.44 -3.46
CA ILE A 52 2.68 -6.80 -4.23
C ILE A 52 2.83 -7.48 -5.59
N GLU A 53 2.87 -8.81 -5.63
CA GLU A 53 2.99 -9.55 -6.89
C GLU A 53 1.80 -9.29 -7.82
N GLU A 54 0.57 -9.32 -7.30
CA GLU A 54 -0.66 -9.13 -8.07
C GLU A 54 -0.78 -7.71 -8.62
N GLU A 55 -0.55 -6.69 -7.79
CA GLU A 55 -0.74 -5.29 -8.17
C GLU A 55 0.45 -4.67 -8.91
N THR A 56 1.64 -5.26 -8.84
CA THR A 56 2.87 -4.64 -9.40
C THR A 56 3.69 -5.56 -10.29
N GLY A 57 3.42 -6.87 -10.28
CA GLY A 57 4.24 -7.88 -10.97
C GLY A 57 5.60 -8.15 -10.32
N LEU A 58 5.91 -7.52 -9.17
CA LEU A 58 7.17 -7.73 -8.47
C LEU A 58 7.09 -9.02 -7.64
N SER A 59 7.99 -9.96 -7.94
CA SER A 59 8.06 -11.22 -7.23
C SER A 59 8.74 -11.07 -5.88
N ARG A 60 8.60 -12.07 -5.01
CA ARG A 60 9.27 -12.12 -3.71
C ARG A 60 10.80 -11.99 -3.80
N ASP A 61 11.39 -12.43 -4.90
CA ASP A 61 12.84 -12.36 -5.11
C ASP A 61 13.33 -10.92 -5.34
N ASN A 62 12.44 -10.03 -5.79
CA ASN A 62 12.71 -8.61 -5.99
C ASN A 62 12.54 -7.78 -4.70
N LEU A 63 12.12 -8.41 -3.60
CA LEU A 63 11.60 -7.73 -2.43
C LEU A 63 12.33 -8.15 -1.17
N LYS A 64 12.61 -7.16 -0.32
CA LYS A 64 13.11 -7.37 1.04
C LYS A 64 12.18 -6.70 2.03
N LEU A 65 11.61 -7.46 2.95
CA LEU A 65 10.85 -6.92 4.08
C LEU A 65 11.81 -6.21 5.04
N GLU A 66 11.63 -4.91 5.23
CA GLU A 66 12.46 -4.10 6.12
C GLU A 66 11.80 -3.87 7.48
N LYS A 67 10.47 -3.66 7.49
CA LYS A 67 9.76 -3.28 8.71
C LYS A 67 8.29 -3.67 8.66
N THR A 68 7.77 -4.10 9.79
CA THR A 68 6.33 -4.25 10.05
C THR A 68 5.89 -3.14 11.01
N GLY A 69 4.89 -2.36 10.61
CA GLY A 69 4.31 -1.30 11.42
C GLY A 69 3.27 -1.82 12.41
N GLN A 70 2.92 -0.99 13.39
CA GLN A 70 1.80 -1.28 14.28
C GLN A 70 0.47 -1.09 13.53
N PRO A 71 -0.52 -1.98 13.71
CA PRO A 71 -1.80 -1.85 13.03
C PRO A 71 -2.53 -0.55 13.39
N VAL A 72 -3.13 0.09 12.39
CA VAL A 72 -3.88 1.36 12.55
C VAL A 72 -5.36 1.10 12.29
N GLY A 73 -6.17 1.24 13.33
CA GLY A 73 -7.63 1.17 13.25
C GLY A 73 -8.26 2.54 13.03
N PHE A 74 -9.22 2.66 12.12
CA PHE A 74 -10.02 3.88 11.98
C PHE A 74 -11.42 3.60 11.42
N PHE A 75 -12.34 4.53 11.64
CA PHE A 75 -13.65 4.57 10.99
C PHE A 75 -13.65 5.69 9.94
N ASP A 76 -14.02 5.35 8.72
CA ASP A 76 -14.27 6.30 7.65
C ASP A 76 -15.76 6.66 7.65
N GLU A 77 -16.07 7.89 8.05
CA GLU A 77 -17.43 8.43 8.09
C GLU A 77 -18.05 8.57 6.70
N ALA A 78 -17.26 8.89 5.68
CA ALA A 78 -17.75 9.09 4.31
C ALA A 78 -18.16 7.76 3.67
N GLU A 79 -17.37 6.72 3.90
CA GLU A 79 -17.64 5.35 3.44
C GLU A 79 -18.53 4.54 4.40
N LYS A 80 -18.77 5.05 5.62
CA LYS A 80 -19.41 4.34 6.74
C LYS A 80 -18.79 2.96 7.02
N LYS A 81 -17.46 2.87 6.98
CA LYS A 81 -16.68 1.62 7.11
C LYS A 81 -15.56 1.74 8.13
N SER A 82 -15.34 0.69 8.92
CA SER A 82 -14.16 0.57 9.78
C SER A 82 -13.06 -0.22 9.09
N TRP A 83 -11.81 0.15 9.32
CA TRP A 83 -10.63 -0.50 8.77
C TRP A 83 -9.60 -0.78 9.86
N ARG A 84 -8.87 -1.89 9.73
CA ARG A 84 -7.62 -2.14 10.46
C ARG A 84 -6.50 -2.37 9.46
N VAL A 85 -5.63 -1.39 9.32
CA VAL A 85 -4.50 -1.40 8.37
C VAL A 85 -3.28 -2.02 9.03
N HIS A 86 -2.65 -2.99 8.38
CA HIS A 86 -1.38 -3.62 8.76
C HIS A 86 -0.27 -3.09 7.84
N PRO A 87 0.59 -2.17 8.34
CA PRO A 87 1.60 -1.55 7.50
C PRO A 87 2.84 -2.42 7.34
N PHE A 88 3.38 -2.47 6.12
CA PHE A 88 4.66 -3.10 5.81
C PHE A 88 5.53 -2.18 4.99
N LEU A 89 6.84 -2.22 5.23
CA LEU A 89 7.85 -1.55 4.43
C LEU A 89 8.70 -2.60 3.73
N PHE A 90 8.73 -2.54 2.41
CA PHE A 90 9.60 -3.37 1.59
C PHE A 90 10.58 -2.49 0.83
N THR A 91 11.79 -2.97 0.62
CA THR A 91 12.70 -2.44 -0.41
C THR A 91 12.59 -3.32 -1.64
N SER A 92 12.54 -2.72 -2.82
CA SER A 92 12.65 -3.41 -4.10
C SER A 92 13.97 -3.12 -4.80
N ASP A 93 14.55 -4.16 -5.41
CA ASP A 93 15.77 -4.05 -6.21
C ASP A 93 15.53 -3.46 -7.61
N THR A 94 14.27 -3.30 -8.02
CA THR A 94 13.88 -2.72 -9.32
C THR A 94 12.72 -1.74 -9.18
N GLY A 95 12.67 -0.77 -10.09
CA GLY A 95 11.57 0.18 -10.23
C GLY A 95 10.54 -0.22 -11.30
N ASP A 96 10.78 -1.32 -12.02
CA ASP A 96 9.92 -1.80 -13.11
C ASP A 96 8.64 -2.42 -12.56
N VAL A 97 7.60 -1.61 -12.51
CA VAL A 97 6.27 -1.99 -12.04
C VAL A 97 5.32 -2.17 -13.22
N LYS A 98 4.58 -3.27 -13.20
CA LYS A 98 3.44 -3.50 -14.08
C LYS A 98 2.16 -3.53 -13.26
N ILE A 99 1.43 -2.41 -13.28
CA ILE A 99 0.16 -2.31 -12.57
C ILE A 99 -0.94 -3.16 -13.22
N ASP A 100 -1.86 -3.62 -12.37
CA ASP A 100 -3.03 -4.40 -12.76
C ASP A 100 -4.27 -3.50 -13.00
N TRP A 101 -5.46 -4.10 -13.08
CA TRP A 101 -6.71 -3.40 -13.38
C TRP A 101 -7.23 -2.54 -12.21
N GLU A 102 -6.76 -2.77 -10.99
CA GLU A 102 -7.11 -1.97 -9.82
C GLU A 102 -6.57 -0.55 -9.89
N HIS A 103 -5.59 -0.31 -10.76
CA HIS A 103 -4.87 0.95 -10.86
C HIS A 103 -4.86 1.49 -12.29
N ILE A 104 -4.82 2.80 -12.43
CA ILE A 104 -4.77 3.49 -13.74
C ILE A 104 -3.45 4.24 -13.97
N GLU A 105 -2.69 4.48 -12.91
CA GLU A 105 -1.46 5.25 -12.94
C GLU A 105 -0.59 4.84 -11.74
N TYR A 106 0.73 4.86 -11.89
CA TYR A 106 1.66 4.73 -10.77
C TYR A 106 2.72 5.81 -10.81
N ARG A 107 3.31 6.13 -9.64
CA ARG A 107 4.43 7.04 -9.51
C ARG A 107 5.39 6.60 -8.42
N TRP A 108 6.68 6.68 -8.72
CA TRP A 108 7.73 6.68 -7.71
C TRP A 108 7.99 8.12 -7.27
N ILE A 109 7.72 8.43 -6.01
CA ILE A 109 7.81 9.80 -5.45
C ILE A 109 8.75 9.84 -4.25
N GLU A 110 9.30 11.00 -3.93
CA GLU A 110 9.96 11.16 -2.63
C GLU A 110 8.90 11.07 -1.51
N PRO A 111 9.21 10.45 -0.35
CA PRO A 111 8.27 10.39 0.77
C PRO A 111 7.77 11.75 1.25
N SER A 112 8.57 12.80 1.09
CA SER A 112 8.24 14.20 1.39
C SER A 112 7.12 14.75 0.50
N GLU A 113 6.97 14.24 -0.72
CA GLU A 113 6.00 14.72 -1.71
C GLU A 113 4.59 14.15 -1.50
N ILE A 114 4.41 13.16 -0.62
CA ILE A 114 3.12 12.51 -0.40
C ILE A 114 2.00 13.50 -0.01
N GLY A 115 2.38 14.64 0.56
CA GLY A 115 1.47 15.75 0.88
C GLY A 115 0.68 16.27 -0.33
N ASN A 116 1.27 16.19 -1.53
CA ASN A 116 0.74 16.72 -2.79
C ASN A 116 -0.30 15.81 -3.46
N TYR A 117 -0.52 14.61 -2.93
CA TYR A 117 -1.43 13.61 -3.49
C TYR A 117 -2.71 13.50 -2.65
N ASP A 118 -3.85 13.34 -3.33
CA ASP A 118 -5.12 12.95 -2.68
C ASP A 118 -5.09 11.45 -2.40
N THR A 119 -4.71 11.08 -1.18
CA THR A 119 -4.48 9.69 -0.79
C THR A 119 -5.70 9.04 -0.16
N VAL A 120 -5.68 7.71 -0.07
CA VAL A 120 -6.55 6.97 0.85
C VAL A 120 -6.32 7.44 2.31
N PRO A 121 -7.34 7.30 3.18
CA PRO A 121 -7.21 7.69 4.57
C PRO A 121 -6.00 7.02 5.25
N LYS A 122 -5.38 7.73 6.19
CA LYS A 122 -4.26 7.24 7.01
C LYS A 122 -2.95 6.90 6.27
N LEU A 123 -2.89 6.94 4.93
CA LEU A 123 -1.67 6.60 4.20
C LEU A 123 -0.44 7.44 4.63
N LYS A 124 -0.63 8.75 4.80
CA LYS A 124 0.45 9.66 5.23
C LYS A 124 1.00 9.30 6.62
N GLU A 125 0.12 8.90 7.54
CA GLU A 125 0.50 8.45 8.89
C GLU A 125 1.24 7.12 8.83
N VAL A 126 0.75 6.18 8.02
CA VAL A 126 1.37 4.87 7.76
C VAL A 126 2.80 5.05 7.21
N VAL A 127 2.97 5.80 6.12
CA VAL A 127 4.28 6.05 5.49
C VAL A 127 5.23 6.69 6.48
N LYS A 128 4.78 7.70 7.23
CA LYS A 128 5.60 8.35 8.26
C LYS A 128 6.06 7.36 9.33
N SER A 129 5.19 6.49 9.82
CA SER A 129 5.51 5.50 10.86
C SER A 129 6.55 4.45 10.42
N LEU A 130 6.61 4.16 9.12
CA LEU A 130 7.50 3.17 8.55
C LEU A 130 8.88 3.77 8.24
N ILE A 131 8.92 4.99 7.68
CA ILE A 131 10.15 5.62 7.17
C ILE A 131 10.87 6.45 8.25
N SER A 132 10.20 6.86 9.33
CA SER A 132 10.89 7.53 10.45
C SER A 132 11.86 6.56 11.15
N ARG A 133 13.12 6.99 11.26
CA ARG A 133 14.18 6.33 12.06
C ARG A 133 13.82 6.27 13.54
#